data_AF-A0AAE5H5F0-F1
#
_entry.id   AF-A0AAE5H5F0-F1
#
_cell.length_a   1.000
_cell.length_b   1.000
_cell.length_c   1.000
_cell.angle_alpha   90.00
_cell.angle_beta   90.00
_cell.angle_gamma   90.00
#
_symmetry.space_group_name_H-M   'P 1'
#
loop_
_entity.id
_entity.type
_entity.pdbx_description
1 polymer ?
#
loop_
_entity_poly.entity_id
_entity_poly.type
_entity_poly.pdbx_seq_one_letter_code
_entity_poly.pdbx_strand_id
1 'polypeptide(L)'
;MSNIIELKNNSNMNIHMSNGTTSVFITVLGLSGTRLAKTDDEKKLLVWILEKDQSKCGIGTVGFAISEMPWVKENFENQKIFMLEVVKGVKEKLGWETLDYTPNEKIIFPCIDTFSDMVKELKKADIDENAIEEWENACENSEPMFNGYPVCKEHNVLLTIFGCHVCND
;
A
#
# COMPACT_ATOMS: atom_id res chain seq x y z
N MET A 1 4.67 -13.23 -15.74
CA MET A 1 3.89 -12.03 -15.36
C MET A 1 4.61 -11.36 -14.21
N SER A 2 4.68 -10.03 -14.23
CA SER A 2 5.31 -9.20 -13.20
C SER A 2 4.29 -8.14 -12.82
N ASN A 3 4.15 -7.85 -11.53
CA ASN A 3 3.32 -6.73 -11.10
C ASN A 3 4.10 -5.44 -11.36
N ILE A 4 3.39 -4.46 -11.91
CA ILE A 4 3.94 -3.14 -12.22
C ILE A 4 3.25 -2.14 -11.31
N ILE A 5 4.03 -1.37 -10.57
CA ILE A 5 3.56 -0.15 -9.90
C ILE A 5 4.10 1.03 -10.69
N GLU A 6 3.26 1.97 -11.08
CA GLU A 6 3.67 3.07 -11.96
C GLU A 6 3.07 4.43 -11.60
N LEU A 7 3.71 5.47 -12.13
CA LEU A 7 3.14 6.81 -12.23
C LEU A 7 2.75 7.06 -13.70
N LYS A 8 1.45 6.96 -14.03
CA LYS A 8 0.93 7.02 -15.42
C LYS A 8 1.49 8.20 -16.24
N ASN A 9 1.67 9.37 -15.61
CA ASN A 9 2.12 10.59 -16.29
C ASN A 9 3.65 10.68 -16.46
N ASN A 10 4.40 9.67 -16.02
CA ASN A 10 5.85 9.57 -16.20
C ASN A 10 6.28 8.12 -16.46
N SER A 11 6.42 7.75 -17.73
CA SER A 11 6.77 6.38 -18.15
C SER A 11 8.12 5.87 -17.65
N ASN A 12 9.01 6.75 -17.16
CA ASN A 12 10.29 6.36 -16.58
C ASN A 12 10.18 5.98 -15.09
N MET A 13 8.99 6.15 -14.51
CA MET A 13 8.73 5.90 -13.09
C MET A 13 7.79 4.71 -12.94
N ASN A 14 8.39 3.53 -12.94
CA ASN A 14 7.71 2.28 -12.67
C ASN A 14 8.61 1.32 -11.87
N ILE A 15 7.99 0.36 -11.21
CA ILE A 15 8.64 -0.71 -10.48
C ILE A 15 8.12 -2.02 -11.05
N HIS A 16 9.02 -2.81 -11.62
CA HIS A 16 8.73 -4.18 -12.02
C HIS A 16 9.14 -5.13 -10.89
N MET A 17 8.16 -5.82 -10.30
CA MET A 17 8.43 -6.76 -9.21
C MET A 17 8.04 -8.19 -9.61
N SER A 18 8.81 -9.15 -9.10
CA SER A 18 8.36 -10.55 -9.06
C SER A 18 7.16 -10.68 -8.13
N ASN A 19 6.40 -11.78 -8.24
CA ASN A 19 5.25 -12.00 -7.36
C ASN A 19 5.68 -12.00 -5.89
N GLY A 20 6.73 -12.75 -5.53
CA GLY A 20 7.23 -12.78 -4.14
C GLY A 20 7.75 -11.42 -3.68
N THR A 21 8.44 -10.66 -4.54
CA THR A 21 8.86 -9.29 -4.21
C THR A 21 7.67 -8.38 -3.98
N THR A 22 6.58 -8.55 -4.74
CA THR A 22 5.37 -7.74 -4.63
C THR A 22 4.67 -8.00 -3.30
N SER A 23 4.54 -9.25 -2.87
CA SER A 23 3.91 -9.56 -1.58
C SER A 23 4.72 -8.96 -0.43
N VAL A 24 6.05 -9.16 -0.42
CA VAL A 24 6.92 -8.55 0.60
C VAL A 24 6.83 -7.02 0.58
N PHE A 25 6.77 -6.40 -0.60
CA PHE A 25 6.64 -4.95 -0.75
C PHE A 25 5.35 -4.42 -0.10
N ILE A 26 4.22 -5.08 -0.33
CA ILE A 26 2.93 -4.72 0.27
C ILE A 26 2.95 -4.97 1.78
N THR A 27 3.48 -6.12 2.22
CA THR A 27 3.66 -6.47 3.63
C THR A 27 4.42 -5.40 4.39
N VAL A 28 5.58 -4.96 3.91
CA VAL A 28 6.40 -3.97 4.64
C VAL A 28 5.76 -2.59 4.67
N LEU A 29 5.08 -2.16 3.60
CA LEU A 29 4.30 -0.92 3.59
C LEU A 29 3.14 -0.99 4.58
N GLY A 30 2.44 -2.11 4.63
CA GLY A 30 1.35 -2.37 5.57
C GLY A 30 1.78 -2.32 7.03
N LEU A 31 2.91 -2.96 7.36
CA LEU A 31 3.50 -2.98 8.71
C LEU A 31 3.89 -1.59 9.19
N SER A 32 4.67 -0.86 8.36
CA SER A 32 5.11 0.49 8.66
C SER A 32 3.93 1.44 8.75
N GLY A 33 3.04 1.40 7.75
CA GLY A 33 1.90 2.28 7.65
C GLY A 33 0.92 2.12 8.79
N THR A 34 0.56 0.89 9.15
CA THR A 34 -0.43 0.65 10.22
C THR A 34 0.03 1.26 11.55
N ARG A 35 1.33 1.24 11.83
CA ARG A 35 1.91 1.81 13.06
C ARG A 35 1.98 3.33 13.05
N LEU A 36 1.95 3.96 11.88
CA LEU A 36 2.07 5.41 11.72
C LEU A 36 0.72 6.10 11.50
N ALA A 37 -0.26 5.40 10.90
CA ALA A 37 -1.56 5.95 10.53
C ALA A 37 -2.37 6.40 11.75
N LYS A 38 -2.92 7.61 11.69
CA LYS A 38 -3.71 8.23 12.76
C LYS A 38 -5.12 8.56 12.29
N THR A 39 -5.23 9.07 11.08
CA THR A 39 -6.49 9.51 10.47
C THR A 39 -7.11 8.39 9.64
N ASP A 40 -8.41 8.50 9.38
CA ASP A 40 -9.11 7.49 8.58
C ASP A 40 -8.68 7.57 7.10
N ASP A 41 -8.36 8.75 6.59
CA ASP A 41 -7.82 8.95 5.24
C ASP A 41 -6.45 8.24 5.05
N GLU A 42 -5.58 8.26 6.05
CA GLU A 42 -4.31 7.52 6.04
C GLU A 42 -4.54 6.01 6.10
N LYS A 43 -5.47 5.55 6.95
CA LYS A 43 -5.81 4.13 7.06
C LYS A 43 -6.45 3.60 5.78
N LYS A 44 -7.31 4.39 5.11
CA LYS A 44 -7.90 4.01 3.81
C LYS A 44 -6.83 3.75 2.75
N LEU A 45 -5.83 4.63 2.63
CA LEU A 45 -4.69 4.41 1.72
C LEU A 45 -4.00 3.07 1.98
N LEU A 46 -3.81 2.72 3.25
CA LEU A 46 -3.17 1.45 3.61
C LEU A 46 -4.05 0.24 3.36
N VAL A 47 -5.35 0.31 3.70
CA VAL A 47 -6.29 -0.78 3.42
C VAL A 47 -6.29 -1.08 1.91
N TRP A 48 -6.37 -0.05 1.08
CA TRP A 48 -6.33 -0.20 -0.37
C TRP A 48 -5.03 -0.86 -0.87
N ILE A 49 -3.87 -0.51 -0.29
CA ILE A 49 -2.59 -1.17 -0.60
C ILE A 49 -2.61 -2.64 -0.15
N LEU A 50 -3.09 -2.91 1.06
CA LEU A 50 -3.14 -4.24 1.65
C LEU A 50 -4.10 -5.19 0.91
N GLU A 51 -5.12 -4.64 0.24
CA GLU A 51 -6.04 -5.38 -0.63
C GLU A 51 -5.39 -5.88 -1.92
N LYS A 52 -4.18 -5.41 -2.26
CA LYS A 52 -3.37 -5.95 -3.37
C LYS A 52 -2.76 -7.32 -3.03
N ASP A 53 -3.53 -8.16 -2.35
CA ASP A 53 -3.17 -9.49 -1.86
C ASP A 53 -3.26 -10.52 -2.99
N GLN A 54 -2.10 -10.96 -3.47
CA GLN A 54 -2.01 -11.95 -4.56
C GLN A 54 -2.59 -13.33 -4.19
N SER A 55 -2.68 -13.66 -2.90
CA SER A 55 -3.29 -14.91 -2.46
C SER A 55 -4.81 -14.94 -2.71
N LYS A 56 -5.44 -13.76 -2.82
CA LYS A 56 -6.88 -13.60 -3.02
C LYS A 56 -7.24 -13.08 -4.41
N CYS A 57 -6.50 -12.10 -4.92
CA CYS A 57 -6.74 -11.46 -6.22
C CYS A 57 -6.15 -12.25 -7.41
N GLY A 58 -5.34 -13.28 -7.12
CA GLY A 58 -4.58 -14.03 -8.12
C GLY A 58 -3.15 -13.51 -8.27
N ILE A 59 -2.27 -14.41 -8.72
CA ILE A 59 -0.85 -14.13 -8.83
C ILE A 59 -0.58 -13.26 -10.08
N GLY A 60 0.13 -12.15 -9.89
CA GLY A 60 0.57 -11.27 -10.99
C GLY A 60 -0.51 -10.31 -11.50
N THR A 61 -1.60 -10.10 -10.75
CA THR A 61 -2.75 -9.24 -11.14
C THR A 61 -2.91 -8.00 -10.25
N VAL A 62 -1.93 -7.73 -9.37
CA VAL A 62 -2.08 -6.72 -8.30
C VAL A 62 -1.24 -5.46 -8.54
N GLY A 63 -0.72 -5.28 -9.76
CA GLY A 63 -0.12 -4.02 -10.19
C GLY A 63 -1.15 -2.89 -10.16
N PHE A 64 -0.67 -1.65 -10.01
CA PHE A 64 -1.53 -0.47 -9.93
C PHE A 64 -0.78 0.81 -10.26
N ALA A 65 -1.50 1.87 -10.62
CA ALA A 65 -0.92 3.20 -10.71
C ALA A 65 -1.10 3.95 -9.38
N ILE A 66 -0.08 4.71 -8.95
CA ILE A 66 -0.16 5.47 -7.68
C ILE A 66 -1.34 6.46 -7.71
N SER A 67 -1.68 7.01 -8.88
CA SER A 67 -2.83 7.89 -9.06
C SER A 67 -4.18 7.26 -8.71
N GLU A 68 -4.28 5.94 -8.71
CA GLU A 68 -5.52 5.18 -8.44
C GLU A 68 -5.76 4.90 -6.95
N MET A 69 -4.76 5.17 -6.09
CA MET A 69 -4.93 5.05 -4.64
C MET A 69 -5.97 6.08 -4.15
N PRO A 70 -6.68 5.83 -3.03
CA PRO A 70 -7.77 6.68 -2.53
C PRO A 70 -7.26 7.98 -1.89
N TRP A 71 -6.61 8.81 -2.69
CA TRP A 71 -6.17 10.14 -2.31
C TRP A 71 -7.36 11.08 -2.17
N VAL A 72 -7.40 11.82 -1.07
CA VAL A 72 -8.40 12.87 -0.82
C VAL A 72 -7.78 14.20 -1.24
N LYS A 73 -8.36 14.84 -2.26
CA LYS A 73 -7.83 16.08 -2.85
C LYS A 73 -7.60 17.18 -1.81
N GLU A 74 -8.48 17.31 -0.82
CA GLU A 74 -8.40 18.30 0.26
C GLU A 74 -7.21 18.06 1.18
N ASN A 75 -6.89 16.79 1.43
CA ASN A 75 -5.85 16.35 2.37
C ASN A 75 -4.59 15.80 1.67
N PHE A 76 -4.50 15.95 0.35
CA PHE A 76 -3.50 15.30 -0.50
C PHE A 76 -2.06 15.50 -0.01
N GLU A 77 -1.68 16.73 0.33
CA GLU A 77 -0.31 17.01 0.78
C GLU A 77 0.02 16.32 2.11
N ASN A 78 -0.94 16.24 3.03
CA ASN A 78 -0.76 15.52 4.30
C ASN A 78 -0.67 14.00 4.07
N GLN A 79 -1.53 13.45 3.21
CA GLN A 79 -1.47 12.04 2.83
C GLN A 79 -0.17 11.68 2.11
N LYS A 80 0.35 12.59 1.28
CA LYS A 80 1.63 12.44 0.60
C LYS A 80 2.80 12.44 1.58
N ILE A 81 2.80 13.37 2.55
CA ILE A 81 3.78 13.38 3.65
C ILE A 81 3.71 12.07 4.42
N PHE A 82 2.52 11.64 4.81
CA PHE A 82 2.30 10.37 5.49
C PHE A 82 2.89 9.19 4.72
N MET A 83 2.59 9.06 3.42
CA MET A 83 3.12 7.94 2.62
C MET A 83 4.66 7.95 2.53
N LEU A 84 5.28 9.14 2.52
CA LEU A 84 6.74 9.26 2.60
C LEU A 84 7.28 8.86 3.97
N GLU A 85 6.55 9.13 5.06
CA GLU A 85 6.89 8.61 6.40
C GLU A 85 6.75 7.08 6.46
N VAL A 86 5.73 6.51 5.81
CA VAL A 86 5.58 5.04 5.69
C VAL A 86 6.78 4.44 4.99
N VAL A 87 7.19 4.99 3.85
CA VAL A 87 8.39 4.56 3.11
C VAL A 87 9.64 4.65 4.01
N LYS A 88 9.81 5.74 4.74
CA LYS A 88 10.92 5.89 5.69
C LYS A 88 10.88 4.82 6.77
N GLY A 89 9.72 4.54 7.35
CA GLY A 89 9.53 3.49 8.36
C GLY A 89 9.87 2.10 7.81
N VAL A 90 9.62 1.82 6.53
CA VAL A 90 10.08 0.57 5.89
C VAL A 90 11.61 0.48 5.87
N LYS A 91 12.31 1.57 5.56
CA LYS A 91 13.79 1.62 5.58
C LYS A 91 14.34 1.47 7.00
N GLU A 92 13.58 1.90 8.01
CA GLU A 92 13.85 1.69 9.43
C GLU A 92 13.40 0.31 9.95
N LYS A 93 12.84 -0.54 9.07
CA LYS A 93 12.37 -1.91 9.36
C LYS A 93 11.24 -1.95 10.39
N LEU A 94 10.42 -0.90 10.42
CA LEU A 94 9.33 -0.75 11.36
C LEU A 94 8.30 -1.88 11.19
N GLY A 95 8.11 -2.67 12.26
CA GLY A 95 7.16 -3.77 12.28
C GLY A 95 7.72 -5.11 11.78
N TRP A 96 8.97 -5.17 11.32
CA TRP A 96 9.54 -6.41 10.79
C TRP A 96 9.75 -7.46 11.87
N GLU A 97 9.78 -7.07 13.15
CA GLU A 97 9.86 -7.98 14.29
C GLU A 97 8.68 -8.95 14.41
N THR A 98 7.56 -8.67 13.72
CA THR A 98 6.39 -9.56 13.70
C THR A 98 6.43 -10.58 12.57
N LEU A 99 7.42 -10.53 11.67
CA LEU A 99 7.56 -11.48 10.57
C LEU A 99 8.32 -12.74 11.00
N ASP A 100 7.95 -13.89 10.45
CA ASP A 100 8.68 -15.15 10.61
C ASP A 100 9.84 -15.31 9.61
N TYR A 101 9.97 -14.35 8.69
CA TYR A 101 11.05 -14.23 7.72
C TYR A 101 11.74 -12.87 7.79
N THR A 102 12.92 -12.76 7.19
CA THR A 102 13.63 -11.47 7.05
C THR A 102 13.53 -10.99 5.60
N PRO A 103 12.85 -9.86 5.33
CA PRO A 103 12.80 -9.28 3.99
C PRO A 103 14.21 -9.00 3.43
N ASN A 104 14.41 -9.29 2.15
CA ASN A 104 15.70 -9.04 1.49
C ASN A 104 15.84 -7.55 1.14
N GLU A 105 16.55 -6.82 2.00
CA GLU A 105 16.80 -5.37 1.87
C GLU A 105 17.38 -4.98 0.51
N LYS A 106 18.29 -5.78 -0.06
CA LYS A 106 18.92 -5.48 -1.36
C LYS A 106 17.92 -5.48 -2.52
N ILE A 107 16.79 -6.17 -2.36
CA ILE A 107 15.71 -6.23 -3.35
C ILE A 107 14.63 -5.18 -3.02
N ILE A 108 14.20 -5.10 -1.76
CA ILE A 108 13.07 -4.28 -1.36
C ILE A 108 13.41 -2.79 -1.31
N PHE A 109 14.60 -2.43 -0.84
CA PHE A 109 14.95 -1.02 -0.65
C PHE A 109 14.99 -0.23 -1.97
N PRO A 110 15.54 -0.73 -3.08
CA PRO A 110 15.42 -0.05 -4.37
C PRO A 110 13.97 0.16 -4.82
N CYS A 111 13.09 -0.83 -4.63
CA CYS A 111 11.67 -0.68 -4.96
C CYS A 111 11.00 0.41 -4.11
N ILE A 112 11.30 0.45 -2.82
CA ILE A 112 10.79 1.45 -1.88
C ILE A 112 11.31 2.86 -2.21
N ASP A 113 12.57 2.98 -2.63
CA ASP A 113 13.15 4.27 -3.05
C ASP A 113 12.44 4.81 -4.29
N THR A 114 12.26 3.98 -5.33
CA THR A 114 11.51 4.33 -6.53
C THR A 114 10.05 4.67 -6.21
N PHE A 115 9.41 3.94 -5.30
CA PHE A 115 8.05 4.26 -4.86
C PHE A 115 7.98 5.61 -4.17
N SER A 116 8.95 5.93 -3.30
CA SER A 116 9.05 7.26 -2.68
C SER A 116 9.20 8.36 -3.73
N ASP A 117 10.00 8.14 -4.77
CA ASP A 117 10.19 9.13 -5.84
C ASP A 117 8.91 9.32 -6.67
N MET A 118 8.17 8.24 -6.95
CA MET A 118 6.84 8.34 -7.56
C MET A 118 5.86 9.14 -6.71
N VAL A 119 5.81 8.88 -5.39
CA VAL A 119 4.96 9.63 -4.45
C VAL A 119 5.36 11.12 -4.42
N LYS A 120 6.66 11.44 -4.43
CA LYS A 120 7.16 12.83 -4.49
C LYS A 120 6.75 13.55 -5.77
N GLU A 121 6.77 12.87 -6.91
CA GLU A 121 6.40 13.47 -8.20
C GLU A 121 4.90 13.55 -8.43
N LEU A 122 4.09 12.69 -7.79
CA LEU A 122 2.64 12.70 -7.92
C LEU A 122 2.07 14.07 -7.58
N LYS A 123 1.25 14.62 -8.48
CA LYS A 123 0.55 15.90 -8.27
C LYS A 123 -0.92 15.63 -8.01
N LYS A 124 -1.54 16.56 -7.29
CA LYS A 124 -3.00 16.54 -7.03
C LYS A 124 -3.84 16.45 -8.32
N ALA A 125 -3.34 17.02 -9.43
CA ALA A 125 -4.02 16.97 -10.73
C ALA A 125 -3.92 15.60 -11.42
N ASP A 126 -3.01 14.73 -10.98
CA ASP A 126 -2.81 13.40 -11.55
C ASP A 126 -3.71 12.34 -10.89
N ILE A 127 -4.44 12.70 -9.82
CA ILE A 127 -5.32 11.78 -9.08
C ILE A 127 -6.45 11.29 -9.99
N ASP A 128 -6.63 9.98 -10.05
CA ASP A 128 -7.65 9.32 -10.86
C ASP A 128 -8.93 9.11 -10.03
N GLU A 129 -9.78 10.14 -9.98
CA GLU A 129 -11.01 10.11 -9.18
C GLU A 129 -11.97 9.00 -9.58
N ASN A 130 -11.99 8.59 -10.85
CA ASN A 130 -12.86 7.51 -11.31
C ASN A 130 -12.43 6.17 -10.70
N ALA A 131 -11.13 5.88 -10.66
CA ALA A 131 -10.61 4.65 -10.04
C ALA A 131 -10.90 4.60 -8.53
N ILE A 132 -10.86 5.76 -7.87
CA ILE A 132 -11.21 5.89 -6.44
C ILE A 132 -12.70 5.61 -6.25
N GLU A 133 -13.56 6.26 -7.03
CA GLU A 133 -15.02 6.06 -6.97
C GLU A 133 -15.42 4.61 -7.28
N GLU A 134 -14.78 3.96 -8.25
CA GLU A 134 -15.00 2.54 -8.56
C GLU A 134 -14.68 1.64 -7.36
N TRP A 135 -13.55 1.89 -6.69
CA TRP A 135 -13.20 1.13 -5.48
C TRP A 135 -14.16 1.40 -4.34
N GLU A 136 -14.47 2.68 -4.04
CA GLU A 136 -15.39 3.04 -2.96
C GLU A 136 -16.80 2.47 -3.16
N ASN A 137 -17.29 2.43 -4.41
CA ASN A 137 -18.59 1.83 -4.74
C ASN A 137 -18.59 0.30 -4.67
N ALA A 138 -17.43 -0.34 -4.83
CA ALA A 138 -17.29 -1.78 -4.67
C ALA A 138 -17.24 -2.20 -3.18
N CYS A 139 -16.88 -1.29 -2.29
CA CYS A 139 -16.77 -1.58 -0.86
C CYS A 139 -18.15 -1.74 -0.18
N GLU A 140 -18.26 -2.72 0.71
CA GLU A 140 -19.46 -2.95 1.53
C GLU A 140 -19.32 -2.34 2.94
N ASN A 141 -20.42 -1.87 3.54
CA ASN A 141 -20.42 -1.35 4.93
C ASN A 141 -20.02 -2.41 5.98
N SER A 142 -20.06 -3.69 5.61
CA SER A 142 -19.65 -4.83 6.44
C SER A 142 -18.12 -4.96 6.56
N GLU A 143 -17.36 -4.25 5.72
CA GLU A 143 -15.91 -4.39 5.64
C GLU A 143 -15.18 -3.81 6.87
N PRO A 144 -14.01 -4.35 7.23
CA PRO A 144 -13.27 -3.91 8.42
C PRO A 144 -13.00 -2.40 8.49
N MET A 145 -12.74 -1.75 7.36
CA MET A 145 -12.40 -0.33 7.34
C MET A 145 -13.56 0.57 7.80
N PHE A 146 -14.82 0.16 7.59
CA PHE A 146 -15.99 0.88 8.10
C PHE A 146 -16.37 0.49 9.53
N ASN A 147 -15.70 -0.54 10.08
CA ASN A 147 -15.98 -1.11 11.40
C ASN A 147 -14.82 -0.84 12.39
N GLY A 148 -14.23 0.36 12.29
CA GLY A 148 -13.25 0.86 13.24
C GLY A 148 -11.79 0.48 12.94
N TYR A 149 -11.48 0.05 11.72
CA TYR A 149 -10.11 -0.29 11.28
C TYR A 149 -9.41 -1.29 12.22
N PRO A 150 -10.00 -2.49 12.43
CA PRO A 150 -9.40 -3.47 13.31
C PRO A 150 -8.03 -3.90 12.76
N VAL A 151 -7.14 -4.28 13.67
CA VAL A 151 -5.78 -4.76 13.35
C VAL A 151 -5.63 -6.24 13.68
N CYS A 152 -4.77 -6.92 12.95
CA CYS A 152 -4.35 -8.28 13.26
C CYS A 152 -3.65 -8.33 14.62
N LYS A 153 -4.02 -9.30 15.46
CA LYS A 153 -3.44 -9.47 16.80
C LYS A 153 -1.97 -9.94 16.77
N GLU A 154 -1.58 -10.65 15.71
CA GLU A 154 -0.23 -11.21 15.58
C GLU A 154 0.73 -10.20 14.92
N HIS A 155 0.30 -9.60 13.80
CA HIS A 155 1.16 -8.75 12.97
C HIS A 155 0.99 -7.25 13.22
N ASN A 156 -0.06 -6.85 13.93
CA ASN A 156 -0.43 -5.45 14.15
C ASN A 156 -0.52 -4.67 12.82
N VAL A 157 -1.19 -5.26 11.84
CA VAL A 157 -1.49 -4.71 10.51
C VAL A 157 -3.00 -4.55 10.36
N LEU A 158 -3.46 -3.49 9.71
CA LEU A 158 -4.87 -3.28 9.39
C LEU A 158 -5.48 -4.49 8.68
N LEU A 159 -6.68 -4.87 9.08
CA LEU A 159 -7.43 -5.91 8.40
C LEU A 159 -8.15 -5.33 7.19
N THR A 160 -8.14 -6.07 6.08
CA THR A 160 -8.93 -5.80 4.89
C THR A 160 -10.08 -6.79 4.79
N ILE A 161 -10.88 -6.72 3.72
CA ILE A 161 -11.87 -7.74 3.38
C ILE A 161 -11.29 -9.17 3.31
N PHE A 162 -9.99 -9.28 3.08
CA PHE A 162 -9.25 -10.54 2.98
C PHE A 162 -8.62 -10.99 4.31
N GLY A 163 -8.88 -10.26 5.40
CA GLY A 163 -8.24 -10.47 6.69
C GLY A 163 -6.88 -9.80 6.76
N CYS A 164 -5.91 -10.45 7.39
CA CYS A 164 -4.55 -9.92 7.52
C CYS A 164 -3.71 -10.34 6.31
N HIS A 165 -3.22 -9.36 5.54
CA HIS A 165 -2.33 -9.62 4.41
C HIS A 165 -1.10 -10.45 4.82
N VAL A 166 -0.48 -10.14 5.95
CA VAL A 166 0.73 -10.84 6.44
C VAL A 166 0.45 -12.29 6.84
N CYS A 167 -0.77 -12.61 7.30
CA CYS A 167 -1.15 -14.01 7.55
C CYS A 167 -1.38 -14.80 6.24
N ASN A 168 -1.61 -14.10 5.13
CA ASN A 168 -1.89 -14.67 3.82
C ASN A 168 -0.63 -14.79 2.93
N ASP A 169 0.41 -14.00 3.22
CA ASP A 169 1.74 -13.97 2.58
C ASP A 169 2.61 -15.14 3.08
#